data_AF-A0A165J438-F1
#
_entry.id   AF-A0A165J438-F1
#
_cell.length_a   1.000
_cell.length_b   1.000
_cell.length_c   1.000
_cell.angle_alpha   90.00
_cell.angle_beta   90.00
_cell.angle_gamma   90.00
#
_symmetry.space_group_name_H-M   'P 1'
#
loop_
_entity.id
_entity.type
_entity.pdbx_description
1 polymer ?
#
loop_
_entity_poly.entity_id
_entity_poly.type
_entity_poly.pdbx_seq_one_letter_code
_entity_poly.pdbx_strand_id
1 'polypeptide(L)'
;MNYQSFEDLIASMTPQACDNMRRAVETGKWADGRVLTREQKELCLQAVIAWEQKNLPEEQRTGYMEQACKSSEEKPEEQPVILRGPDTLQ
;
A
#
# COMPACT_ATOMS: atom_id res chain seq x y z
N MET A 1 5.19 4.14 -27.41
CA MET A 1 4.66 4.91 -26.27
C MET A 1 5.75 4.92 -25.22
N ASN A 2 6.44 6.05 -25.02
CA ASN A 2 7.53 6.15 -24.05
C ASN A 2 6.92 6.57 -22.72
N TYR A 3 6.86 5.66 -21.77
CA TYR A 3 6.41 5.97 -20.40
C TYR A 3 7.62 6.51 -19.64
N GLN A 4 7.62 7.82 -19.38
CA GLN A 4 8.74 8.53 -18.75
C GLN A 4 8.87 8.23 -17.25
N SER A 5 7.80 7.71 -16.63
CA SER A 5 7.76 7.33 -15.23
C SER A 5 6.89 6.08 -15.03
N PHE A 6 7.26 5.22 -14.09
CA PHE A 6 6.47 4.06 -13.70
C PHE A 6 5.04 4.48 -13.30
N GLU A 7 4.90 5.62 -12.64
CA GLU A 7 3.61 6.23 -12.27
C GLU A 7 2.72 6.61 -13.47
N ASP A 8 3.29 6.99 -14.62
CA ASP A 8 2.53 7.27 -15.84
C ASP A 8 1.98 5.98 -16.45
N LEU A 9 2.76 4.89 -16.36
CA LEU A 9 2.31 3.57 -16.80
C LEU A 9 1.20 3.02 -15.90
N ILE A 10 1.30 3.29 -14.60
CA ILE A 10 0.25 2.97 -13.63
C ILE A 10 -0.99 3.83 -13.89
N ALA A 11 -0.83 5.12 -14.21
CA ALA A 11 -1.96 6.00 -14.51
C ALA A 11 -2.71 5.58 -15.78
N SER A 12 -2.02 4.99 -16.75
CA SER A 12 -2.65 4.41 -17.95
C SER A 12 -3.12 2.97 -17.78
N MET A 13 -2.87 2.33 -16.64
CA MET A 13 -3.35 0.97 -16.34
C MET A 13 -4.86 0.95 -16.13
N THR A 14 -5.46 -0.15 -16.58
CA THR A 14 -6.87 -0.44 -16.38
C THR A 14 -7.15 -0.86 -14.93
N PRO A 15 -8.38 -0.66 -14.43
CA PRO A 15 -8.80 -1.11 -13.10
C PRO A 15 -8.55 -2.61 -12.87
N GLN A 16 -8.71 -3.43 -13.92
CA GLN A 16 -8.43 -4.86 -13.87
C GLN A 16 -6.95 -5.17 -13.55
N ALA A 17 -6.05 -4.33 -14.04
CA ALA A 17 -4.63 -4.51 -13.86
C ALA A 17 -4.20 -4.13 -12.42
N CYS A 18 -4.84 -3.11 -11.84
CA CYS A 18 -4.74 -2.77 -10.42
C CYS A 18 -5.22 -3.93 -9.51
N ASP A 19 -6.39 -4.50 -9.81
CA ASP A 19 -6.98 -5.64 -9.09
C ASP A 19 -6.07 -6.89 -9.14
N ASN A 20 -5.46 -7.16 -10.29
CA ASN A 20 -4.47 -8.24 -10.43
C ASN A 20 -3.19 -7.98 -9.61
N MET A 21 -2.69 -6.75 -9.55
CA MET A 21 -1.55 -6.40 -8.68
C MET A 21 -1.90 -6.62 -7.21
N ARG A 22 -3.10 -6.22 -6.78
CA ARG A 22 -3.57 -6.43 -5.41
C ARG A 22 -3.61 -7.93 -5.07
N ARG A 23 -4.24 -8.76 -5.90
CA ARG A 23 -4.24 -10.23 -5.74
C ARG A 23 -2.84 -10.83 -5.72
N ALA A 24 -1.95 -10.33 -6.57
CA ALA A 24 -0.58 -10.82 -6.66
C ALA A 24 0.22 -10.50 -5.39
N VAL A 25 0.00 -9.32 -4.80
CA VAL A 25 0.60 -8.88 -3.53
C VAL A 25 0.09 -9.72 -2.36
N GLU A 26 -1.21 -10.04 -2.35
CA GLU A 26 -1.85 -10.90 -1.33
C GLU A 26 -1.35 -12.35 -1.40
N THR A 27 -1.26 -12.90 -2.62
CA THR A 27 -0.86 -14.30 -2.86
C THR A 27 0.67 -14.48 -2.89
N GLY A 28 1.42 -13.39 -3.12
CA GLY A 28 2.86 -13.42 -3.39
C GLY A 28 3.24 -14.00 -4.75
N LYS A 29 2.26 -14.13 -5.66
CA LYS A 29 2.41 -14.75 -6.98
C LYS A 29 1.55 -14.03 -8.00
N TRP A 30 2.10 -13.79 -9.19
CA TRP A 30 1.34 -13.31 -10.34
C TRP A 30 0.28 -14.33 -10.78
N ALA A 31 -0.78 -13.87 -11.45
CA ALA A 31 -1.78 -14.75 -12.06
C ALA A 31 -1.17 -15.75 -13.08
N ASP A 32 -0.01 -15.41 -13.64
CA ASP A 32 0.81 -16.27 -14.51
C ASP A 32 1.53 -17.40 -13.76
N GLY A 33 1.48 -17.41 -12.42
CA GLY A 33 2.17 -18.39 -11.56
C GLY A 33 3.60 -18.00 -11.17
N ARG A 34 4.12 -16.87 -11.69
CA ARG A 34 5.44 -16.34 -11.31
C ARG A 34 5.45 -15.83 -9.88
N VAL A 35 6.52 -16.10 -9.14
CA VAL A 35 6.70 -15.59 -7.78
C VAL A 35 6.96 -14.08 -7.82
N LEU A 36 6.30 -13.33 -6.94
CA LEU A 36 6.46 -11.90 -6.81
C LEU A 36 7.65 -11.63 -5.87
N THR A 37 8.67 -10.91 -6.35
CA THR A 37 9.79 -10.51 -5.47
C THR A 37 9.34 -9.41 -4.51
N ARG A 38 10.08 -9.23 -3.41
CA ARG A 38 9.77 -8.20 -2.41
C ARG A 38 9.73 -6.79 -3.02
N GLU A 39 10.72 -6.45 -3.84
CA GLU A 39 10.77 -5.18 -4.56
C GLU A 39 9.57 -5.01 -5.50
N GLN A 40 9.18 -6.06 -6.25
CA GLN A 40 7.99 -6.00 -7.10
C GLN A 40 6.69 -5.86 -6.30
N LYS A 41 6.64 -6.47 -5.11
CA LYS A 41 5.50 -6.35 -4.19
C LYS A 41 5.36 -4.92 -3.67
N GLU A 42 6.48 -4.30 -3.28
CA GLU A 42 6.52 -2.90 -2.84
C GLU A 42 6.09 -1.97 -3.99
N LEU A 43 6.62 -2.18 -5.19
CA LEU A 43 6.24 -1.41 -6.38
C LEU A 43 4.76 -1.58 -6.75
N CYS A 44 4.22 -2.81 -6.71
CA CYS A 44 2.80 -3.05 -6.94
C CYS A 44 1.92 -2.36 -5.89
N LEU A 45 2.34 -2.37 -4.64
CA LEU A 45 1.58 -1.71 -3.57
C LEU A 45 1.57 -0.18 -3.78
N GLN A 46 2.72 0.42 -4.08
CA GLN A 46 2.80 1.85 -4.40
C GLN A 46 1.96 2.20 -5.64
N ALA A 47 1.98 1.33 -6.66
CA ALA A 47 1.18 1.48 -7.86
C ALA A 47 -0.32 1.53 -7.57
N VAL A 48 -0.81 0.55 -6.81
CA VAL A 48 -2.22 0.43 -6.43
C VAL A 48 -2.66 1.68 -5.67
N ILE A 49 -1.86 2.14 -4.70
CA ILE A 49 -2.14 3.36 -3.91
C ILE A 49 -2.19 4.60 -4.82
N ALA A 50 -1.20 4.79 -5.70
CA ALA A 50 -1.16 5.95 -6.60
C ALA A 50 -2.32 5.95 -7.61
N TRP A 51 -2.71 4.77 -8.10
CA TRP A 51 -3.85 4.61 -8.99
C TRP A 51 -5.17 4.94 -8.29
N GLU A 52 -5.37 4.42 -7.07
CA GLU A 52 -6.54 4.72 -6.24
C GLU A 52 -6.63 6.19 -5.92
N GLN A 53 -5.49 6.85 -5.68
CA GLN A 53 -5.49 8.29 -5.46
C GLN A 53 -6.00 9.09 -6.67
N LYS A 54 -5.71 8.64 -7.89
CA LYS A 54 -6.13 9.36 -9.11
C LYS A 54 -7.53 8.97 -9.59
N ASN A 55 -7.97 7.72 -9.35
CA ASN A 55 -9.19 7.17 -9.94
C ASN A 55 -10.36 7.04 -8.98
N LEU A 56 -10.12 6.95 -7.66
CA LEU A 56 -11.19 6.78 -6.68
C LEU A 56 -11.42 8.10 -5.90
N PRO A 57 -12.70 8.47 -5.68
CA PRO A 57 -13.04 9.53 -4.74
C PRO A 57 -12.59 9.14 -3.34
N GLU A 58 -12.32 10.14 -2.49
CA GLU A 58 -11.72 9.93 -1.16
C GLU A 58 -12.46 8.89 -0.33
N GLU A 59 -13.77 8.80 -0.51
CA GLU A 59 -14.70 7.88 0.13
C GLU A 59 -14.51 6.40 -0.20
N GLN A 60 -13.88 6.07 -1.33
CA GLN A 60 -13.63 4.69 -1.75
C GLN A 60 -12.14 4.33 -1.75
N ARG A 61 -11.26 5.26 -1.33
CA ARG A 61 -9.82 4.98 -1.23
C ARG A 61 -9.54 3.98 -0.10
N THR A 62 -8.62 3.05 -0.35
CA THR A 62 -8.10 2.18 0.72
C THR A 62 -7.55 3.02 1.88
N GLY A 63 -8.10 2.85 3.08
CA GLY A 63 -7.76 3.63 4.28
C GLY A 63 -8.72 4.79 4.60
N TYR A 64 -9.77 4.99 3.81
CA TYR A 64 -10.83 5.94 4.19
C TYR A 64 -11.57 5.46 5.44
N MET A 65 -11.51 6.26 6.49
CA MET A 65 -12.33 6.14 7.69
C MET A 65 -13.26 7.36 7.71
N GLU A 66 -14.54 7.15 7.36
CA GLU A 66 -15.63 8.13 7.51
C GLU A 66 -15.76 8.64 8.94
N GLN A 67 -15.32 7.82 9.88
CA GLN A 67 -15.40 8.05 11.29
C GLN A 67 -13.98 8.22 11.81
N ALA A 68 -13.50 9.46 11.85
CA ALA A 68 -12.66 9.84 12.98
C ALA A 68 -13.42 9.38 14.23
N CYS A 69 -12.87 8.39 14.93
CA CYS A 69 -13.47 7.78 16.10
C CYS A 69 -14.07 8.87 17.00
N LYS A 70 -15.41 8.96 17.04
CA LYS A 70 -16.13 9.83 17.98
C LYS A 70 -16.16 9.18 19.37
N SER A 71 -15.00 8.75 19.85
CA SER A 71 -14.85 8.28 21.22
C SER A 71 -13.47 8.68 21.73
N SER A 72 -13.50 9.60 22.69
CA SER A 72 -12.40 10.13 23.50
C SER A 72 -11.42 11.09 22.82
N GLU A 73 -11.63 12.37 23.14
CA GLU A 73 -10.61 13.40 23.22
C GLU A 73 -9.56 12.98 24.26
N GLU A 74 -8.50 12.26 23.86
CA GLU A 74 -7.27 12.16 24.64
C GLU A 74 -6.08 12.26 23.66
N LYS A 75 -5.28 13.31 23.85
CA LYS A 75 -4.08 13.62 23.07
C LYS A 75 -3.17 12.39 23.03
N PRO A 76 -2.67 11.95 21.87
CA PRO A 76 -1.66 10.91 21.83
C PRO A 76 -0.38 11.54 22.40
N GLU A 77 -0.10 11.25 23.66
CA GLU A 77 1.22 11.44 24.23
C GLU A 77 2.19 10.60 23.39
N GLU A 78 3.14 11.26 22.73
CA GLU A 78 4.24 10.60 22.02
C GLU A 78 5.07 9.83 23.04
N GLN A 79 4.69 8.58 23.30
CA GLN A 79 5.52 7.65 24.05
C GLN A 79 6.59 7.14 23.08
N PRO A 80 7.89 7.44 23.27
CA PRO A 80 8.92 6.85 22.44
C PRO A 80 8.87 5.34 22.65
N VAL A 81 8.56 4.59 21.58
CA VAL A 81 8.67 3.14 21.58
C VAL A 81 10.15 2.80 21.73
N ILE A 82 10.58 2.55 22.96
CA ILE A 82 11.90 1.99 23.23
C ILE A 82 11.88 0.57 22.66
N LEU A 83 12.48 0.38 21.49
CA LEU A 83 12.80 -0.94 20.96
C LEU A 83 13.75 -1.59 21.97
N ARG A 84 13.22 -2.44 22.84
CA ARG A 84 14.02 -3.18 23.82
C ARG A 84 15.00 -4.06 23.05
N GLY A 85 16.25 -3.61 22.98
CA GLY A 85 17.33 -4.38 22.36
C GLY A 85 17.45 -5.75 23.02
N PRO A 86 17.88 -6.79 22.27
CA PRO A 86 18.03 -8.11 22.83
C PRO A 86 19.07 -8.07 23.96
N ASP A 87 18.61 -8.51 25.12
CA ASP A 87 19.38 -8.78 26.33
C ASP A 87 20.69 -9.48 25.97
N THR A 88 21.81 -8.75 26.02
CA THR A 88 23.15 -9.32 25.84
C THR A 88 23.86 -9.25 27.18
N LEU A 89 23.64 -10.32 27.94
CA LEU A 89 24.49 -10.92 28.98
C LEU A 89 25.94 -10.38 29.02
N GLN A 90 26.33 -9.71 30.10
CA GLN A 90 27.62 -9.86 30.80
C GLN A 90 27.44 -9.41 32.26
#